data_AF-A0A941XG33-F1
#
_entry.id   AF-A0A941XG33-F1
#
_cell.length_a   1.000
_cell.length_b   1.000
_cell.length_c   1.000
_cell.angle_alpha   90.00
_cell.angle_beta   90.00
_cell.angle_gamma   90.00
#
_symmetry.space_group_name_H-M   'P 1'
#
loop_
_entity.id
_entity.type
_entity.pdbx_description
1 polymer ?
#
loop_
_entity_poly.entity_id
_entity_poly.type
_entity_poly.pdbx_seq_one_letter_code
_entity_poly.pdbx_strand_id
1 'polypeptide(L)' 'MNIEEKNYQKITPATEGNYLTTYQEGDDIKTYEGVKAMYTPADFDASTVREITPEEHLSYHAAKEQALQEEMG' A
#
# COMPACT_ATOMS: atom_id res chain seq x y z
N MET A 1 -23.39 21.05 -13.03
CA MET A 1 -22.59 19.99 -12.39
C MET A 1 -21.14 20.29 -12.76
N ASN A 2 -20.36 20.87 -11.85
CA ASN A 2 -18.94 21.09 -12.10
C ASN A 2 -18.26 19.73 -11.96
N ILE A 3 -17.79 19.18 -13.07
CA ILE A 3 -16.95 18.00 -13.05
C ILE A 3 -15.57 18.53 -12.65
N GLU A 4 -15.19 18.35 -11.39
CA GLU A 4 -13.81 18.58 -10.97
C GLU A 4 -12.93 17.63 -11.79
N GLU A 5 -12.06 18.18 -12.64
CA GLU A 5 -10.97 17.43 -13.26
C GLU A 5 -10.03 16.97 -12.14
N LYS A 6 -10.30 15.78 -11.61
CA LYS A 6 -9.40 15.11 -10.67
C LYS A 6 -8.14 14.72 -11.43
N ASN A 7 -7.10 15.52 -11.30
CA ASN A 7 -5.77 15.15 -11.74
C ASN A 7 -5.28 13.99 -10.86
N TYR A 8 -4.90 12.88 -11.49
CA TYR A 8 -4.30 11.74 -10.81
C TYR A 8 -2.80 11.72 -11.05
N GLN A 9 -2.03 11.35 -10.02
CA GLN A 9 -0.62 11.03 -10.13
C GLN A 9 -0.40 9.52 -10.03
N LYS A 10 0.60 9.02 -10.75
CA LYS A 10 1.03 7.63 -10.66
C LYS A 10 2.35 7.56 -9.90
N ILE A 11 2.36 6.80 -8.82
CA ILE A 11 3.55 6.52 -8.02
C ILE A 11 4.00 5.10 -8.36
N THR A 12 5.29 4.93 -8.63
CA THR A 12 5.93 3.64 -8.88
C THR A 12 7.12 3.46 -7.94
N PRO A 13 7.46 2.22 -7.55
CA PRO A 13 8.71 1.93 -6.86
C PRO A 13 9.90 2.51 -7.62
N ALA A 14 10.86 3.07 -6.89
CA ALA A 14 12.15 3.47 -7.43
C ALA A 14 12.99 2.24 -7.78
N THR A 15 12.89 1.16 -7.01
CA THR A 15 13.57 -0.11 -7.30
C THR A 15 12.67 -1.05 -8.08
N GLU A 16 13.15 -1.55 -9.22
CA GLU A 16 12.43 -2.57 -9.98
C GLU A 16 12.20 -3.81 -9.12
N GLY A 17 10.98 -4.34 -9.16
CA GLY A 17 10.60 -5.51 -8.39
C GLY A 17 10.09 -5.21 -6.98
N ASN A 18 10.29 -4.02 -6.43
CA ASN A 18 9.72 -3.65 -5.13
C ASN A 18 8.20 -3.38 -5.20
N TYR A 19 7.59 -3.17 -4.04
CA TYR A 19 6.18 -2.83 -3.88
C TYR A 19 6.05 -1.49 -3.15
N LEU A 20 4.91 -0.82 -3.35
CA LEU A 20 4.50 0.36 -2.62
C LEU A 20 3.42 -0.02 -1.61
N THR A 21 3.48 0.58 -0.42
CA THR A 21 2.42 0.48 0.57
C THR A 21 2.32 1.78 1.37
N THR A 22 1.13 2.07 1.89
CA THR A 22 0.92 3.10 2.92
C THR A 22 0.92 2.50 4.33
N TYR A 23 1.03 1.18 4.46
CA TYR A 23 1.08 0.48 5.75
C TYR A 23 2.31 0.91 6.55
N GLN A 24 2.08 1.27 7.81
CA GLN A 24 3.12 1.63 8.77
C GLN A 24 3.17 0.63 9.93
N GLU A 25 4.33 0.48 10.54
CA GLU A 25 4.45 -0.35 11.74
C GLU A 25 3.56 0.21 12.85
N GLY A 26 2.66 -0.64 13.35
CA GLY A 26 1.63 -0.26 14.33
C GLY A 26 0.23 -0.09 13.72
N ASP A 27 0.11 0.00 12.39
CA ASP A 27 -1.19 -0.14 11.72
C ASP A 27 -1.73 -1.56 11.87
N ASP A 28 -3.05 -1.69 11.77
CA ASP A 28 -3.70 -3.00 11.71
C ASP A 28 -3.20 -3.76 10.48
N ILE A 29 -2.46 -4.85 10.71
CA ILE A 29 -1.88 -5.67 9.65
C ILE A 29 -2.94 -6.21 8.68
N LYS A 30 -4.21 -6.32 9.11
CA LYS A 30 -5.31 -6.74 8.24
C LYS A 30 -5.61 -5.74 7.14
N THR A 31 -5.26 -4.46 7.31
CA THR A 31 -5.41 -3.41 6.30
C THR A 31 -4.21 -3.31 5.35
N TYR A 32 -3.18 -4.13 5.55
CA TYR A 32 -2.00 -4.12 4.70
C TYR A 32 -2.36 -4.42 3.22
N GLU A 33 -1.84 -3.59 2.32
CA GLU A 33 -1.82 -3.80 0.88
C GLU A 33 -0.48 -3.36 0.28
N GLY A 34 0.12 -4.20 -0.54
CA GLY A 34 1.34 -3.89 -1.30
C GLY A 34 1.06 -3.94 -2.80
N VAL A 35 1.36 -2.87 -3.54
CA VAL A 35 1.04 -2.72 -4.97
C VAL A 35 2.26 -2.37 -5.81
N LYS A 36 2.24 -2.66 -7.11
CA LYS A 36 3.33 -2.30 -8.04
C LYS A 36 3.25 -0.87 -8.56
N ALA A 37 2.09 -0.25 -8.47
CA ALA A 37 1.87 1.15 -8.79
C ALA A 37 0.65 1.64 -8.02
N MET A 38 0.71 2.89 -7.57
CA MET A 38 -0.40 3.56 -6.89
C MET A 38 -0.90 4.72 -7.75
N TYR A 39 -2.21 4.82 -7.92
CA TYR A 39 -2.85 5.94 -8.59
C TYR A 39 -3.59 6.75 -7.54
N THR A 40 -3.11 7.96 -7.27
CA THR A 40 -3.65 8.80 -6.21
C THR A 40 -4.07 10.16 -6.78
N PRO A 41 -4.96 10.90 -6.11
CA PRO A 41 -5.20 12.30 -6.44
C PRO A 41 -3.90 13.12 -6.40
N ALA A 42 -3.82 14.20 -7.20
CA ALA A 42 -2.64 15.07 -7.24
C ALA A 42 -2.34 15.75 -5.88
N ASP A 43 -3.35 15.91 -5.03
CA ASP A 43 -3.23 16.45 -3.66
C ASP A 43 -2.87 15.38 -2.60
N PHE A 44 -2.78 14.11 -2.98
CA PHE A 44 -2.40 13.04 -2.06
C PHE A 44 -0.95 13.20 -1.58
N ASP A 45 -0.75 13.07 -0.27
CA ASP A 45 0.56 13.13 0.36
C ASP A 45 1.37 11.85 0.10
N ALA A 46 2.15 11.86 -0.98
CA ALA A 46 3.03 10.77 -1.37
C ALA A 46 4.14 10.46 -0.34
N SER A 47 4.40 11.33 0.64
CA SER A 47 5.39 11.05 1.69
C SER A 47 4.96 9.92 2.64
N THR A 48 3.66 9.60 2.64
CA THR A 48 3.08 8.47 3.37
C THR A 48 3.32 7.12 2.68
N VAL A 49 3.70 7.14 1.40
CA VAL A 49 3.97 5.93 0.62
C VAL A 49 5.41 5.51 0.84
N ARG A 50 5.59 4.24 1.21
CA ARG A 50 6.89 3.62 1.34
C ARG A 50 7.07 2.51 0.34
N GLU A 51 8.32 2.29 -0.02
CA GLU A 51 8.75 1.17 -0.82
C GLU A 51 9.20 0.04 0.09
N ILE A 52 8.76 -1.18 -0.22
CA ILE A 52 9.12 -2.41 0.49
C ILE A 52 9.65 -3.44 -0.49
N THR A 53 10.55 -4.29 -0.01
CA THR A 53 11.09 -5.41 -0.78
C THR A 53 10.03 -6.49 -1.01
N PRO A 54 10.23 -7.39 -1.99
CA PRO A 54 9.38 -8.57 -2.15
C PRO A 54 9.31 -9.45 -0.90
N GLU A 55 10.41 -9.54 -0.14
CA GLU A 55 10.49 -10.35 1.08
C GLU A 55 9.64 -9.76 2.19
N GLU A 56 9.72 -8.44 2.42
CA GLU A 56 8.83 -7.73 3.33
C GLU A 56 7.37 -7.85 2.89
N HIS A 57 7.10 -7.73 1.59
CA HIS A 57 5.75 -7.87 1.05
C HIS A 57 5.12 -9.22 1.39
N LEU A 58 5.88 -10.31 1.22
CA LEU A 58 5.47 -11.67 1.55
C LEU A 58 5.27 -11.85 3.07
N SER A 59 6.17 -11.28 3.88
CA SER A 59 6.06 -11.35 5.33
C SER A 59 4.79 -10.66 5.85
N TYR A 60 4.49 -9.45 5.38
CA TYR A 60 3.27 -8.74 5.74
C TYR A 60 2.01 -9.43 5.23
N HIS A 61 2.06 -10.02 4.03
CA HIS A 61 0.93 -10.78 3.50
C HIS A 61 0.63 -12.00 4.38
N ALA A 62 1.65 -12.77 4.77
CA ALA A 62 1.50 -13.91 5.65
C ALA A 62 0.96 -13.50 7.03
N ALA A 63 1.47 -12.40 7.60
CA ALA A 63 0.99 -11.85 8.88
C ALA A 63 -0.48 -11.41 8.80
N LYS A 64 -0.90 -10.78 7.68
CA LYS A 64 -2.30 -10.44 7.41
C LYS A 64 -3.17 -11.68 7.35
N GLU A 65 -2.76 -12.70 6.61
CA GLU A 65 -3.51 -13.97 6.51
C GLU A 65 -3.67 -14.65 7.86
N GLN A 66 -2.60 -14.67 8.67
CA GLN A 66 -2.65 -15.22 10.02
C GLN A 66 -3.62 -14.42 10.92
N ALA A 67 -3.52 -13.09 10.94
CA ALA A 67 -4.40 -12.24 11.74
C ALA A 67 -5.89 -12.41 11.37
N LEU A 68 -6.18 -12.57 10.08
CA LEU A 68 -7.55 -12.84 9.60
C LEU A 68 -8.05 -14.23 10.02
N GLN A 69 -7.18 -15.25 10.05
CA GLN A 69 -7.55 -16.58 10.54
C GLN A 69 -7.83 -16.58 12.04
N GLU A 70 -7.05 -15.85 12.84
CA GLU A 70 -7.23 -15.76 14.29
C GLU A 70 -8.56 -15.09 14.68
N GLU A 71 -9.08 -14.16 13.89
CA GLU A 71 -10.42 -13.56 14.13
C GLU A 71 -11.58 -14.52 13.82
N MET A 72 -11.35 -15.55 13.02
CA MET A 72 -12.36 -16.54 12.66
C MET A 72 -12.34 -17.77 13.58
N GLY A 73 -11.39 -17.84 14.50
CA GLY A 73 -11.13 -18.97 15.41
C GLY A 73 -11.88 -18.93 16.74
#